data_AF-A0A140L287-F1
#
_entry.id   AF-A0A140L287-F1
#
_cell.length_a   1.000
_cell.length_b   1.000
_cell.length_c   1.000
_cell.angle_alpha   90.00
_cell.angle_beta   90.00
_cell.angle_gamma   90.00
#
_symmetry.space_group_name_H-M   'P 1'
#
loop_
_entity.id
_entity.type
_entity.pdbx_description
1 polymer ?
#
loop_
_entity_poly.entity_id
_entity_poly.type
_entity_poly.pdbx_seq_one_letter_code
_entity_poly.pdbx_strand_id
1 'polypeptide(L)'
;MLLPGIVMALNNTVLEKHSLEEYISAYISLKEQAEENKFIMGQLLDEMIALGAKIKWLSSQLGDSPAKIRELIKTYKAFPTEDSRVPELSWYHHRLAANTDNPQAWIALAAERQWSTREMKKAIDIAQGRIEQVIDEKEKKIQEIQKHVKALREIAEKDAELRDIIVDVLKIFLSEI
;
A
#
# COMPACT_ATOMS: atom_id res chain seq x y z
N MET A 1 13.51 -19.80 -0.55
CA MET A 1 13.29 -21.21 -0.94
C MET A 1 12.23 -21.17 -2.04
N LEU A 2 12.65 -21.19 -3.30
CA LEU A 2 11.76 -21.08 -4.47
C LEU A 2 10.97 -22.38 -4.57
N LEU A 3 9.64 -22.34 -4.72
CA LEU A 3 8.84 -23.48 -5.17
C LEU A 3 9.10 -23.64 -6.68
N PRO A 4 10.01 -24.53 -7.12
CA PRO A 4 10.48 -24.55 -8.51
C PRO A 4 9.49 -25.24 -9.45
N GLY A 5 8.47 -25.94 -8.90
CA GLY A 5 7.59 -26.83 -9.66
C GLY A 5 6.49 -26.13 -10.45
N ILE A 6 5.81 -25.14 -9.85
CA ILE A 6 4.61 -24.56 -10.49
C ILE A 6 4.97 -23.57 -11.60
N VAL A 7 6.06 -22.81 -11.44
CA VAL A 7 6.48 -21.79 -12.42
C VAL A 7 7.08 -22.42 -13.68
N MET A 8 7.73 -23.60 -13.60
CA MET A 8 8.21 -24.31 -14.79
C MET A 8 7.08 -24.96 -15.61
N ALA A 9 5.97 -25.37 -14.98
CA ALA A 9 4.91 -26.13 -15.65
C ALA A 9 4.09 -25.29 -16.65
N LEU A 10 4.00 -23.97 -16.47
CA LEU A 10 3.17 -23.11 -17.33
C LEU A 10 3.77 -22.80 -18.70
N ASN A 11 5.04 -23.12 -18.94
CA ASN A 11 5.69 -22.81 -20.22
C ASN A 11 5.70 -23.95 -21.23
N ASN A 12 5.46 -25.22 -20.85
CA ASN A 12 5.28 -26.29 -21.83
C ASN A 12 4.83 -27.64 -21.23
N THR A 13 3.64 -27.77 -20.65
CA THR A 13 2.97 -29.09 -20.53
C THR A 13 1.50 -28.90 -20.20
N VAL A 14 0.69 -29.87 -20.65
CA VAL A 14 -0.73 -30.05 -20.35
C VAL A 14 -1.09 -29.47 -18.98
N LEU A 15 -2.07 -28.56 -18.93
CA LEU A 15 -2.69 -28.10 -17.69
C LEU A 15 -3.21 -29.33 -16.94
N GLU A 16 -2.39 -29.92 -16.07
CA GLU A 16 -2.86 -30.84 -15.06
C GLU A 16 -3.96 -30.11 -14.30
N LYS A 17 -5.08 -30.80 -14.09
CA LYS A 17 -6.26 -30.19 -13.49
C LYS A 17 -6.00 -29.99 -12.00
N HIS A 18 -5.36 -28.88 -11.65
CA HIS A 18 -5.11 -28.44 -10.29
C HIS A 18 -6.42 -28.04 -9.58
N SER A 19 -6.39 -28.03 -8.24
CA SER A 19 -7.51 -27.53 -7.45
C SER A 19 -7.66 -26.01 -7.58
N LEU A 20 -8.83 -25.47 -7.24
CA LEU A 20 -9.04 -24.01 -7.24
C LEU A 20 -8.08 -23.31 -6.26
N GLU A 21 -7.84 -23.93 -5.10
CA GLU A 21 -6.92 -23.44 -4.07
C GLU A 21 -5.47 -23.39 -4.57
N GLU A 22 -5.03 -24.39 -5.33
CA GLU A 22 -3.70 -24.42 -5.94
C GLU A 22 -3.53 -23.28 -6.96
N TYR A 23 -4.54 -23.03 -7.80
CA TYR A 23 -4.52 -21.91 -8.74
C TYR A 23 -4.52 -20.54 -8.05
N ILE A 24 -5.32 -20.38 -6.98
CA ILE A 24 -5.34 -19.14 -6.19
C ILE A 24 -3.96 -18.91 -5.56
N SER A 25 -3.36 -19.93 -4.95
CA SER A 25 -2.04 -19.84 -4.35
C SER A 25 -0.96 -19.51 -5.37
N ALA A 26 -0.98 -20.14 -6.55
CA ALA A 26 -0.05 -19.86 -7.64
C ALA A 26 -0.18 -18.42 -8.14
N TYR A 27 -1.41 -17.93 -8.32
CA TYR A 27 -1.68 -16.55 -8.74
C TYR A 27 -1.16 -15.53 -7.73
N ILE A 28 -1.41 -15.74 -6.43
CA ILE A 28 -0.93 -14.86 -5.36
C ILE A 28 0.61 -14.83 -5.36
N SER A 29 1.25 -15.99 -5.42
CA SER A 29 2.71 -16.08 -5.42
C SER A 29 3.34 -15.37 -6.63
N LEU A 30 2.77 -15.54 -7.83
CA LEU A 30 3.23 -14.84 -9.03
C LEU A 30 3.06 -13.31 -8.90
N LYS A 31 1.97 -12.86 -8.27
CA LYS A 31 1.72 -11.44 -8.03
C LYS A 31 2.71 -10.85 -7.04
N GLU A 32 3.00 -11.54 -5.94
CA GLU A 32 4.02 -11.13 -4.96
C GLU A 32 5.41 -11.10 -5.59
N GLN A 33 5.77 -12.13 -6.34
CA GLN A 33 7.03 -12.18 -7.07
C GLN A 33 7.13 -11.06 -8.11
N ALA A 34 6.03 -10.69 -8.77
CA ALA A 34 6.02 -9.57 -9.70
C ALA A 34 6.26 -8.21 -9.02
N GLU A 35 5.87 -8.04 -7.76
CA GLU A 35 6.21 -6.86 -6.97
C GLU A 35 7.70 -6.84 -6.62
N GLU A 36 8.24 -7.97 -6.14
CA GLU A 36 9.67 -8.08 -5.78
C GLU A 36 10.59 -7.92 -7.00
N ASN A 37 10.20 -8.48 -8.14
CA ASN A 37 10.91 -8.34 -9.40
C ASN A 37 11.11 -6.88 -9.79
N LYS A 38 10.24 -5.95 -9.37
CA LYS A 38 10.44 -4.51 -9.66
C LYS A 38 11.62 -3.91 -8.89
N PHE A 39 11.88 -4.37 -7.66
CA PHE A 39 13.09 -3.97 -6.93
C PHE A 39 14.35 -4.53 -7.58
N ILE A 40 14.32 -5.82 -7.96
CA ILE A 40 15.42 -6.47 -8.67
C ILE A 40 15.70 -5.78 -10.01
N MET A 41 14.66 -5.44 -10.78
CA MET A 41 14.80 -4.67 -12.01
C MET A 41 15.43 -3.30 -11.75
N GLY A 42 15.04 -2.61 -10.68
CA GLY A 42 15.65 -1.35 -10.27
C GLY A 42 17.15 -1.48 -9.95
N GLN A 43 17.54 -2.54 -9.24
CA GLN A 43 18.94 -2.87 -8.96
C GLN A 43 19.73 -3.12 -10.24
N LEU A 44 19.23 -4.01 -11.11
CA LEU A 44 19.90 -4.33 -12.38
C LEU A 44 20.09 -3.08 -13.25
N LEU A 45 19.07 -2.24 -13.33
CA LEU A 45 19.15 -0.98 -14.07
C LEU A 45 20.19 -0.03 -13.47
N ASP A 46 20.30 0.06 -12.14
CA ASP A 46 21.30 0.89 -11.49
C ASP A 46 22.74 0.40 -11.78
N GLU A 47 22.97 -0.91 -11.70
CA GLU A 47 24.23 -1.54 -12.06
C GLU A 47 24.59 -1.32 -13.53
N MET A 48 23.63 -1.44 -14.45
CA MET A 48 23.84 -1.13 -15.87
C MET A 48 24.28 0.32 -16.08
N ILE A 49 23.68 1.28 -15.35
CA ILE A 49 24.10 2.69 -15.38
C ILE A 49 25.52 2.86 -14.81
N ALA A 50 25.84 2.17 -13.71
CA ALA A 50 27.19 2.19 -13.12
C ALA A 50 28.25 1.65 -14.08
N LEU A 51 27.91 0.67 -14.93
CA LEU A 51 28.74 0.16 -16.03
C LEU A 51 28.82 1.08 -17.26
N GLY A 52 28.16 2.24 -17.23
CA GLY A 52 28.22 3.27 -18.27
C GLY A 52 27.09 3.24 -19.30
N ALA A 53 26.08 2.39 -19.12
CA ALA A 53 24.89 2.43 -19.98
C ALA A 53 24.17 3.77 -19.82
N LYS A 54 23.57 4.27 -20.92
CA LYS A 54 22.73 5.48 -20.89
C LYS A 54 21.26 5.09 -20.84
N ILE A 55 20.44 5.82 -20.06
CA ILE A 55 18.98 5.57 -19.96
C ILE A 55 18.31 5.53 -21.34
N LYS A 56 18.69 6.42 -22.27
CA LYS A 56 18.15 6.44 -23.65
C LYS A 56 18.44 5.13 -24.39
N TRP A 57 19.63 4.58 -24.21
CA TRP A 57 20.02 3.30 -24.83
C TRP A 57 19.29 2.13 -24.16
N LEU A 58 19.22 2.11 -22.82
CA LEU A 58 18.48 1.08 -22.09
C LEU A 58 16.99 1.06 -22.48
N SER A 59 16.38 2.23 -22.64
CA SER A 59 14.99 2.35 -23.08
C SER A 59 14.76 1.71 -24.46
N SER A 60 15.69 1.86 -25.41
CA SER A 60 15.57 1.21 -26.71
C SER A 60 15.81 -0.30 -26.67
N GLN A 61 16.65 -0.79 -25.74
CA GLN A 61 16.93 -2.23 -25.61
C GLN A 61 15.82 -2.99 -24.88
N LEU A 62 15.22 -2.38 -23.87
CA LEU A 62 14.31 -3.05 -22.94
C LEU A 62 12.82 -2.83 -23.27
N GLY A 63 12.50 -1.91 -24.18
CA GLY A 63 11.12 -1.55 -24.51
C GLY A 63 10.40 -0.72 -23.43
N ASP A 64 11.10 -0.37 -22.35
CA ASP A 64 10.58 0.44 -21.26
C ASP A 64 10.81 1.93 -21.49
N SER A 65 9.86 2.76 -21.08
CA SER A 65 10.00 4.21 -21.18
C SER A 65 11.14 4.72 -20.28
N PRO A 66 11.82 5.82 -20.66
CA PRO A 66 12.85 6.41 -19.80
C PRO A 66 12.34 6.80 -18.41
N ALA A 67 11.04 7.15 -18.30
CA ALA A 67 10.41 7.47 -17.03
C ALA A 67 10.29 6.23 -16.13
N LYS A 68 9.84 5.10 -16.67
CA LYS A 68 9.74 3.83 -15.93
C LYS A 68 11.12 3.37 -15.44
N ILE A 69 12.15 3.46 -16.29
CA ILE A 69 13.53 3.13 -15.90
C ILE A 69 13.99 3.98 -14.71
N ARG A 70 13.80 5.31 -14.77
CA ARG A 70 14.15 6.20 -13.65
C ARG A 70 13.37 5.88 -12.38
N GLU A 71 12.10 5.54 -12.51
CA GLU A 71 11.23 5.21 -11.38
C GLU A 71 11.67 3.92 -10.68
N LEU A 72 12.01 2.87 -11.45
CA LEU A 72 12.55 1.61 -10.92
C LEU A 72 13.87 1.85 -10.17
N ILE A 73 14.82 2.55 -10.80
CA ILE A 73 16.12 2.89 -10.17
C ILE A 73 15.90 3.70 -8.89
N LYS A 74 15.08 4.75 -8.95
CA LYS A 74 14.84 5.65 -7.81
C LYS A 74 14.20 4.91 -6.63
N THR A 75 13.23 4.05 -6.91
CA THR A 75 12.53 3.27 -5.89
C THR A 75 13.48 2.26 -5.24
N TYR A 76 14.29 1.56 -6.03
CA TYR A 76 15.34 0.68 -5.52
C TYR A 76 16.35 1.43 -4.64
N LYS A 77 16.85 2.58 -5.08
CA LYS A 77 17.81 3.38 -4.29
C LYS A 77 17.25 3.84 -2.94
N ALA A 78 15.95 4.13 -2.88
CA ALA A 78 15.30 4.49 -1.63
C ALA A 78 15.14 3.29 -0.68
N PHE A 79 15.00 2.07 -1.24
CA PHE A 79 14.73 0.84 -0.51
C PHE A 79 15.58 -0.35 -1.02
N PRO A 80 16.92 -0.30 -0.87
CA PRO A 80 17.82 -1.23 -1.54
C PRO A 80 17.79 -2.64 -0.95
N THR A 81 17.54 -2.77 0.35
CA THR A 81 17.53 -4.05 1.09
C THR A 81 16.11 -4.47 1.47
N GLU A 82 15.90 -5.76 1.71
CA GLU A 82 14.61 -6.26 2.23
C GLU A 82 14.21 -5.57 3.54
N ASP A 83 15.15 -5.34 4.46
CA ASP A 83 14.89 -4.65 5.74
C ASP A 83 14.47 -3.19 5.59
N SER A 84 14.82 -2.55 4.48
CA SER A 84 14.38 -1.18 4.19
C SER A 84 12.96 -1.13 3.60
N ARG A 85 12.43 -2.27 3.16
CA ARG A 85 11.11 -2.41 2.57
C ARG A 85 10.11 -2.87 3.64
N VAL A 86 8.84 -2.59 3.37
CA VAL A 86 7.73 -2.98 4.23
C VAL A 86 6.95 -4.09 3.50
N PRO A 87 7.08 -5.38 3.89
CA PRO A 87 6.54 -6.51 3.14
C PRO A 87 5.02 -6.46 2.91
N GLU A 88 4.27 -5.90 3.86
CA GLU A 88 2.81 -5.75 3.79
C GLU A 88 2.35 -4.64 2.82
N LEU A 89 3.28 -3.80 2.34
CA LEU A 89 2.99 -2.72 1.41
C LEU A 89 3.47 -3.04 0.00
N SER A 90 2.63 -2.74 -0.99
CA SER A 90 2.99 -2.92 -2.40
C SER A 90 4.19 -2.05 -2.83
N TRP A 91 4.84 -2.43 -3.93
CA TRP A 91 5.91 -1.64 -4.55
C TRP A 91 5.46 -0.21 -4.86
N TYR A 92 4.16 0.00 -5.13
CA TYR A 92 3.63 1.33 -5.40
C TYR A 92 3.68 2.28 -4.18
N HIS A 93 3.53 1.78 -2.95
CA HIS A 93 3.73 2.60 -1.75
C HIS A 93 5.19 3.07 -1.67
N HIS A 94 6.12 2.13 -1.87
CA HIS A 94 7.55 2.42 -1.90
C HIS A 94 7.88 3.45 -2.99
N ARG A 95 7.32 3.29 -4.18
CA ARG A 95 7.47 4.24 -5.28
C ARG A 95 6.94 5.64 -4.94
N LEU A 96 5.81 5.75 -4.24
CA LEU A 96 5.28 7.05 -3.78
C LEU A 96 6.24 7.67 -2.76
N ALA A 97 6.67 6.90 -1.76
CA ALA A 97 7.62 7.33 -0.74
C ALA A 97 8.96 7.79 -1.34
N ALA A 98 9.50 7.03 -2.30
CA ALA A 98 10.74 7.36 -3.01
C ALA A 98 10.67 8.69 -3.76
N ASN A 99 9.47 9.21 -4.04
CA ASN A 99 9.26 10.52 -4.65
C ASN A 99 9.10 11.67 -3.66
N THR A 100 9.37 11.44 -2.38
CA THR A 100 9.38 12.44 -1.31
C THR A 100 10.80 12.70 -0.81
N ASP A 101 10.95 13.71 0.05
CA ASP A 101 12.24 14.05 0.65
C ASP A 101 12.66 13.08 1.78
N ASN A 102 11.69 12.35 2.37
CA ASN A 102 11.94 11.36 3.42
C ASN A 102 11.16 10.06 3.16
N PRO A 103 11.66 9.20 2.25
CA PRO A 103 10.98 7.96 1.88
C PRO A 103 10.70 7.03 3.06
N GLN A 104 11.65 6.91 3.99
CA GLN A 104 11.55 6.01 5.14
C GLN A 104 10.43 6.44 6.10
N ALA A 105 10.29 7.74 6.35
CA ALA A 105 9.19 8.24 7.19
C ALA A 105 7.82 7.99 6.55
N TRP A 106 7.70 8.19 5.23
CA TRP A 106 6.42 8.01 4.54
C TRP A 106 6.00 6.54 4.44
N ILE A 107 6.93 5.62 4.18
CA ILE A 107 6.60 4.20 4.11
C ILE A 107 6.21 3.65 5.49
N ALA A 108 6.91 4.07 6.55
CA ALA A 108 6.57 3.70 7.92
C ALA A 108 5.19 4.24 8.34
N LEU A 109 4.89 5.49 8.01
CA LEU A 109 3.59 6.09 8.30
C LEU A 109 2.44 5.40 7.55
N ALA A 110 2.68 4.98 6.29
CA ALA A 110 1.71 4.21 5.52
C ALA A 110 1.43 2.84 6.16
N ALA A 111 2.46 2.18 6.69
CA ALA A 111 2.32 0.91 7.40
C ALA A 111 1.54 1.08 8.71
N GLU A 112 1.94 2.05 9.53
CA GLU A 112 1.30 2.36 10.83
C GLU A 112 -0.19 2.69 10.67
N ARG A 113 -0.53 3.46 9.63
CA ARG A 113 -1.91 3.88 9.37
C ARG A 113 -2.69 2.96 8.45
N GLN A 114 -2.08 1.86 8.01
CA GLN A 114 -2.64 0.91 7.03
C GLN A 114 -3.21 1.61 5.80
N TRP A 115 -2.50 2.62 5.29
CA TRP A 115 -2.96 3.39 4.15
C TRP A 115 -2.96 2.57 2.87
N SER A 116 -4.01 2.72 2.08
CA SER A 116 -3.97 2.38 0.66
C SER A 116 -3.04 3.33 -0.11
N THR A 117 -2.64 2.92 -1.32
CA THR A 117 -1.81 3.75 -2.20
C THR A 117 -2.44 5.10 -2.53
N ARG A 118 -3.78 5.15 -2.54
CA ARG A 118 -4.55 6.39 -2.79
C ARG A 118 -4.49 7.32 -1.59
N GLU A 119 -4.64 6.80 -0.38
CA GLU A 119 -4.58 7.58 0.86
C GLU A 119 -3.18 8.12 1.10
N MET A 120 -2.15 7.28 0.91
CA MET A 120 -0.76 7.69 0.99
C MET A 120 -0.46 8.80 -0.04
N LYS A 121 -0.90 8.64 -1.29
CA LYS A 121 -0.72 9.67 -2.32
C LYS A 121 -1.40 10.98 -1.91
N LYS A 122 -2.64 10.93 -1.42
CA LYS A 122 -3.37 12.12 -0.94
C LYS A 122 -2.62 12.81 0.20
N ALA A 123 -2.13 12.04 1.17
CA ALA A 123 -1.37 12.58 2.30
C ALA A 123 -0.07 13.27 1.86
N ILE A 124 0.68 12.65 0.94
CA ILE A 124 1.88 13.24 0.34
C ILE A 124 1.53 14.52 -0.43
N ASP A 125 0.47 14.49 -1.23
CA ASP A 125 0.04 15.64 -2.03
C ASP A 125 -0.38 16.84 -1.15
N ILE A 126 -1.03 16.58 0.00
CA ILE A 126 -1.35 17.62 1.00
C ILE A 126 -0.07 18.14 1.65
N ALA A 127 0.82 17.27 2.11
CA ALA A 127 2.06 17.67 2.77
C ALA A 127 3.00 18.48 1.86
N GLN A 128 2.95 18.24 0.55
CA GLN A 128 3.70 18.98 -0.47
C GLN A 128 2.96 20.21 -1.02
N GLY A 129 1.80 20.56 -0.46
CA GLY A 129 1.01 21.72 -0.88
C GLY A 129 0.43 21.61 -2.30
N ARG A 130 0.36 20.41 -2.88
CA ARG A 130 -0.21 20.17 -4.22
C ARG A 130 -1.73 20.18 -4.21
N ILE A 131 -2.32 19.86 -3.07
CA ILE A 131 -3.77 19.83 -2.86
C ILE A 131 -4.03 20.46 -1.49
N GLU A 132 -4.98 21.38 -1.41
CA GLU A 132 -5.46 21.85 -0.10
C GLU A 132 -6.06 20.68 0.68
N GLN A 133 -5.85 20.66 1.99
CA GLN A 133 -6.51 19.68 2.85
C GLN A 133 -8.01 19.98 2.86
N VAL A 134 -8.73 19.42 1.90
CA VAL A 134 -10.19 19.32 1.96
C VAL A 134 -10.46 18.28 3.03
N ILE A 135 -10.63 18.75 4.26
CA ILE A 135 -11.26 17.96 5.29
C ILE A 135 -12.69 17.81 4.80
N ASP A 136 -12.99 16.66 4.20
CA ASP A 136 -14.34 16.31 3.79
C ASP A 136 -15.25 16.57 4.99
N GLU A 137 -16.25 17.44 4.82
CA GLU A 137 -17.19 17.77 5.89
C GLU A 137 -17.84 16.49 6.44
N LYS A 138 -17.97 15.46 5.61
CA LYS A 138 -18.41 14.13 6.02
C LYS A 138 -17.44 13.48 6.99
N GLU A 139 -16.14 13.55 6.73
CA GLU A 139 -15.10 12.97 7.60
C GLU A 139 -15.02 13.70 8.94
N LYS A 140 -15.16 15.05 8.92
CA LYS A 140 -15.32 15.86 10.14
C LYS A 140 -16.53 15.42 10.96
N LYS A 141 -17.69 15.26 10.32
CA LYS A 141 -18.92 14.82 10.98
C LYS A 141 -18.80 13.39 11.52
N ILE A 142 -18.13 12.49 10.80
CA ILE A 142 -17.87 11.12 11.26
C ILE A 142 -16.97 11.14 12.50
N GLN A 143 -15.90 11.91 12.51
CA GLN A 143 -15.01 12.05 13.67
C GLN A 143 -15.73 12.67 14.88
N GLU A 144 -16.60 13.65 14.65
CA GLU A 144 -17.44 14.26 15.68
C GLU A 144 -18.44 13.26 16.27
N ILE A 145 -19.10 12.46 15.43
CA ILE A 145 -19.98 11.36 15.87
C ILE A 145 -19.19 10.35 16.71
N GLN A 146 -18.02 9.90 16.24
CA GLN A 146 -17.18 8.95 16.97
C GLN A 146 -16.75 9.48 18.34
N LYS A 147 -16.44 10.77 18.45
CA LYS A 147 -16.11 11.43 19.72
C LYS A 147 -17.29 11.40 20.69
N HIS A 148 -18.49 11.73 20.22
CA HIS A 148 -19.69 11.70 21.06
C HIS A 148 -20.05 10.27 21.49
N VAL A 149 -19.96 9.28 20.59
CA VAL A 149 -20.19 7.87 20.92
C VAL A 149 -19.20 7.38 21.99
N LYS A 150 -17.91 7.75 21.87
CA LYS A 150 -16.90 7.40 22.87
C LYS A 150 -17.22 8.01 24.24
N ALA A 151 -17.62 9.29 24.29
CA ALA A 151 -17.99 9.95 25.54
C ALA A 151 -19.20 9.27 26.21
N LEU A 152 -20.23 8.91 25.43
CA LEU A 152 -21.38 8.17 25.95
C LEU A 152 -20.98 6.81 26.52
N ARG A 153 -20.06 6.10 25.84
CA ARG A 153 -19.53 4.82 26.32
C ARG A 153 -18.81 4.97 27.66
N GLU A 154 -17.95 5.98 27.80
CA GLU A 154 -17.21 6.24 29.03
C GLU A 154 -18.14 6.58 30.21
N ILE A 155 -19.25 7.28 29.96
CA ILE A 155 -20.29 7.56 30.97
C ILE A 155 -21.01 6.25 31.35
N ALA A 156 -21.45 5.48 30.36
CA ALA A 156 -22.16 4.22 30.57
C ALA A 156 -21.33 3.15 31.29
N GLU A 157 -20.00 3.19 31.17
CA GLU A 157 -19.08 2.31 31.89
C GLU A 157 -18.94 2.68 33.38
N LYS A 158 -19.18 3.94 33.74
CA LYS A 158 -19.00 4.47 35.10
C LYS A 158 -20.28 4.51 35.93
N ASP A 159 -21.43 4.60 35.28
CA ASP A 159 -22.72 4.77 35.95
C ASP A 159 -23.80 3.91 35.28
N ALA A 160 -24.37 2.99 36.06
CA ALA A 160 -25.37 2.03 35.60
C ALA A 160 -26.73 2.68 35.29
N GLU A 161 -27.12 3.70 36.06
CA GLU A 161 -28.40 4.40 35.88
C GLU A 161 -28.32 5.28 34.63
N LEU A 162 -27.21 5.99 34.43
CA LEU A 162 -26.98 6.78 33.22
C LEU A 162 -26.82 5.91 31.97
N ARG A 163 -26.24 4.71 32.08
CA ARG A 163 -26.18 3.74 30.99
C ARG A 163 -27.57 3.36 30.49
N ASP A 164 -28.49 3.05 31.41
CA ASP A 164 -29.84 2.62 31.05
C ASP A 164 -30.60 3.77 30.35
N ILE A 165 -30.42 5.00 30.83
CA ILE A 165 -30.93 6.21 30.17
C ILE A 165 -30.35 6.37 28.75
N ILE A 166 -29.04 6.21 28.57
CA ILE A 166 -28.39 6.31 27.26
C ILE A 166 -28.95 5.25 26.29
N VAL A 167 -29.13 4.02 26.77
CA VAL A 167 -29.67 2.92 25.96
C VAL A 167 -31.09 3.22 25.51
N ASP A 168 -31.94 3.74 26.39
CA ASP A 168 -33.34 4.03 26.05
C ASP A 168 -33.46 5.21 25.08
N VAL A 169 -32.66 6.26 25.23
CA VAL A 169 -32.58 7.36 24.26
C VAL A 169 -32.14 6.85 22.88
N LEU A 170 -31.15 5.97 22.81
CA LEU A 170 -30.69 5.39 21.55
C LEU A 170 -31.75 4.51 20.89
N LYS A 171 -32.53 3.74 21.65
CA LYS A 171 -33.65 2.96 21.11
C LYS A 171 -34.73 3.85 20.50
N ILE A 172 -35.08 4.96 21.17
CA ILE A 172 -36.05 5.94 20.66
C ILE A 172 -35.55 6.49 19.32
N PHE A 173 -34.31 6.99 19.30
CA PHE A 173 -33.72 7.55 18.09
C PHE A 173 -33.67 6.54 16.93
N LEU A 174 -33.31 5.28 17.19
CA LEU A 174 -33.27 4.22 16.17
C LEU A 174 -34.66 3.77 15.68
N SER A 175 -35.73 4.07 16.42
CA SER A 175 -37.10 3.78 16.00
C SER A 175 -37.74 4.88 15.15
N GLU A 176 -37.13 6.06 15.11
CA GLU A 176 -37.63 7.25 14.41
C GLU A 176 -36.97 7.48 13.03
N ILE A 177 -35.99 6.64 12.66
CA ILE A 177 -35.24 6.68 11.39
C ILE A 177 -35.50 5.41 10.62
#